data_AF-A0A941SPD8-F1
#
_entry.id   AF-A0A941SPD8-F1
#
_cell.length_a   1.000
_cell.length_b   1.000
_cell.length_c   1.000
_cell.angle_alpha   90.00
_cell.angle_beta   90.00
_cell.angle_gamma   90.00
#
_symmetry.space_group_name_H-M   'P 1'
#
loop_
_entity.id
_entity.type
_entity.pdbx_description
1 polymer ?
#
loop_
_entity_poly.entity_id
_entity_poly.type
_entity_poly.pdbx_seq_one_letter_code
_entity_poly.pdbx_strand_id
1 'polypeptide(L)'
;MTKNQYIYGFQTLKEVLRHQPGAIHRLYIQQKKTGEKIEQLLNLAQTAKTPIQWWSKEQLDQLVGSSHHQGLVAECSKIPALPDSALASFLEPAENKVFFLILDGVTDPHNLGACIRTA
;
A
#
# COMPACT_ATOMS: atom_id res chain seq x y z
N MET A 1 -7.70 12.25 -16.65
CA MET A 1 -6.46 11.51 -16.29
C MET A 1 -6.51 11.27 -14.79
N THR A 2 -6.65 10.01 -14.37
CA THR A 2 -6.65 9.64 -12.95
C THR A 2 -5.29 9.97 -12.34
N LYS A 3 -5.29 10.73 -11.24
CA LYS A 3 -4.08 11.10 -10.50
C LYS A 3 -3.50 9.81 -9.91
N ASN A 4 -2.29 9.40 -10.30
CA ASN A 4 -1.66 8.20 -9.77
C ASN A 4 -1.41 8.36 -8.26
N GLN A 5 -1.66 7.29 -7.51
CA GLN A 5 -1.47 7.29 -6.05
C GLN A 5 -0.10 6.72 -5.74
N TYR A 6 0.66 7.41 -4.89
CA TYR A 6 1.97 6.94 -4.44
C TYR A 6 1.89 6.48 -2.99
N ILE A 7 2.51 5.33 -2.71
CA ILE A 7 2.72 4.81 -1.36
C ILE A 7 4.21 4.60 -1.15
N TYR A 8 4.65 4.62 0.10
CA TYR A 8 6.07 4.47 0.44
C TYR A 8 6.28 3.79 1.78
N GLY A 9 7.53 3.42 2.03
CA GLY A 9 7.95 2.72 3.24
C GLY A 9 7.93 1.20 3.09
N PHE A 10 8.93 0.55 3.66
CA PHE A 10 9.18 -0.87 3.48
C PHE A 10 7.98 -1.76 3.83
N GLN A 11 7.36 -1.54 5.00
CA GLN A 11 6.28 -2.41 5.48
C GLN A 11 5.03 -2.28 4.60
N THR A 12 4.65 -1.06 4.23
CA THR A 12 3.54 -0.80 3.31
C THR A 12 3.73 -1.51 1.98
N LEU A 13 4.90 -1.35 1.36
CA LEU A 13 5.20 -1.94 0.06
C LEU A 13 5.24 -3.47 0.11
N LYS A 14 5.81 -4.02 1.18
CA LYS A 14 5.87 -5.47 1.40
C LYS A 14 4.47 -6.07 1.49
N GLU A 15 3.58 -5.48 2.29
CA GLU A 15 2.22 -6.01 2.45
C GLU A 15 1.40 -5.89 1.16
N VAL A 16 1.52 -4.77 0.44
CA VAL A 16 0.81 -4.61 -0.84
C VAL A 16 1.32 -5.61 -1.88
N LEU A 17 2.63 -5.82 -2.01
CA LEU A 17 3.18 -6.85 -2.91
C LEU A 17 2.73 -8.27 -2.55
N ARG A 18 2.49 -8.57 -1.27
CA ARG A 18 2.03 -9.89 -0.82
C ARG A 18 0.54 -10.12 -1.05
N HIS A 19 -0.29 -9.12 -0.76
CA HIS A 19 -1.74 -9.30 -0.72
C HIS A 19 -2.45 -8.77 -1.98
N GLN A 20 -1.91 -7.72 -2.61
CA GLN A 20 -2.49 -7.07 -3.77
C GLN A 20 -1.41 -6.65 -4.79
N PRO A 21 -0.56 -7.57 -5.28
CA PRO A 21 0.54 -7.22 -6.18
C PRO A 21 0.10 -6.46 -7.44
N GLY A 22 -1.07 -6.78 -7.98
CA GLY A 22 -1.64 -6.11 -9.16
C GLY A 22 -2.03 -4.63 -8.92
N ALA A 23 -2.06 -4.18 -7.67
CA ALA A 23 -2.28 -2.78 -7.35
C ALA A 23 -1.03 -1.92 -7.61
N ILE A 24 0.17 -2.50 -7.63
CA ILE A 24 1.42 -1.76 -7.90
C ILE A 24 1.74 -1.82 -9.39
N HIS A 25 1.75 -0.65 -10.04
CA HIS A 25 2.15 -0.51 -11.43
C HIS A 25 3.67 -0.43 -11.60
N ARG A 26 4.35 0.20 -10.64
CA ARG A 26 5.79 0.38 -10.66
C ARG A 26 6.36 0.60 -9.27
N LEU A 27 7.52 0.00 -9.02
CA LEU A 27 8.31 0.22 -7.81
C LEU A 27 9.53 1.09 -8.15
N TYR A 28 9.74 2.16 -7.39
CA TYR A 28 10.89 3.04 -7.47
C TYR A 28 11.76 2.86 -6.23
N ILE A 29 13.02 2.50 -6.44
CA ILE A 29 14.00 2.27 -5.38
C ILE A 29 15.14 3.27 -5.55
N GLN A 30 15.60 3.86 -4.45
CA GLN A 30 16.74 4.76 -4.48
C GLN A 30 17.99 4.03 -4.98
N GLN A 31 18.76 4.65 -5.87
CA GLN A 31 20.02 4.13 -6.37
C GLN A 31 20.98 3.77 -5.24
N LYS A 32 21.76 2.70 -5.45
CA LYS A 32 22.78 2.17 -4.50
C LYS A 32 22.21 1.70 -3.15
N LYS A 33 20.89 1.62 -2.99
CA LYS A 33 20.26 1.08 -1.79
C LYS A 33 20.39 -0.44 -1.77
N THR A 34 20.93 -0.99 -0.69
CA THR A 34 21.19 -2.43 -0.52
C THR A 34 20.72 -2.90 0.86
N GLY A 35 20.78 -4.21 1.09
CA GLY A 35 20.45 -4.85 2.36
C GLY A 35 19.22 -5.76 2.28
N GLU A 36 19.02 -6.55 3.33
CA GLU A 36 18.01 -7.62 3.40
C GLU A 36 16.59 -7.14 3.05
N LYS A 37 16.18 -5.96 3.55
CA LYS A 37 14.87 -5.38 3.24
C LYS A 37 14.71 -5.08 1.74
N ILE A 38 15.78 -4.66 1.08
CA ILE A 38 15.75 -4.36 -0.35
C ILE A 38 15.66 -5.66 -1.14
N GLU A 39 16.49 -6.64 -0.81
CA GLU A 39 16.47 -7.96 -1.44
C GLU A 39 15.09 -8.63 -1.31
N GLN A 40 14.47 -8.53 -0.12
CA GLN A 40 13.12 -9.04 0.09
C GLN A 40 12.09 -8.34 -0.81
N LEU A 41 12.14 -7.02 -0.95
CA LEU A 41 11.24 -6.29 -1.85
C LEU A 41 11.49 -6.62 -3.32
N LEU A 42 12.76 -6.76 -3.74
CA LEU A 42 13.12 -7.14 -5.10
C LEU A 42 12.55 -8.52 -5.45
N ASN A 43 12.70 -9.49 -4.54
CA ASN A 43 12.15 -10.84 -4.72
C ASN A 43 10.62 -10.81 -4.85
N LEU A 44 9.93 -10.10 -3.95
CA LEU A 44 8.47 -9.95 -4.00
C LEU A 44 8.01 -9.26 -5.30
N ALA A 45 8.67 -8.18 -5.70
CA ALA A 45 8.36 -7.46 -6.93
C ALA A 45 8.62 -8.33 -8.17
N GLN A 46 9.67 -9.15 -8.17
CA GLN A 46 9.95 -10.09 -9.25
C GLN A 46 8.86 -11.17 -9.34
N THR A 47 8.45 -11.77 -8.22
CA THR A 47 7.33 -12.73 -8.18
C THR A 47 6.03 -12.10 -8.68
N ALA A 48 5.78 -10.85 -8.30
CA ALA A 48 4.62 -10.07 -8.74
C ALA A 48 4.71 -9.57 -10.19
N LYS A 49 5.87 -9.74 -10.86
CA LYS A 49 6.18 -9.17 -12.18
C LYS A 49 6.02 -7.64 -12.22
N THR A 50 6.25 -6.98 -11.09
CA THR A 50 6.19 -5.53 -10.97
C THR A 50 7.47 -4.89 -11.51
N PRO A 51 7.39 -3.95 -12.47
CA PRO A 51 8.54 -3.21 -12.96
C PRO A 51 9.24 -2.41 -11.86
N ILE A 52 10.58 -2.46 -11.85
CA ILE A 52 11.42 -1.76 -10.86
C ILE A 52 12.26 -0.70 -11.56
N GLN A 53 12.33 0.50 -11.00
CA GLN A 53 13.18 1.59 -11.48
C GLN A 53 14.08 2.13 -10.36
N TRP A 54 15.31 2.45 -10.72
CA TRP A 54 16.32 2.97 -9.79
C TRP A 54 16.50 4.47 -9.96
N TRP A 55 16.04 5.25 -8.98
CA TRP A 55 16.01 6.71 -9.05
C TRP A 55 16.93 7.37 -8.01
N SER A 56 17.33 8.61 -8.25
CA SER A 56 18.04 9.40 -7.24
C SER A 56 17.10 9.76 -6.10
N LYS A 57 17.66 10.18 -4.96
CA LYS A 57 16.85 10.60 -3.81
C LYS A 57 15.98 11.81 -4.17
N GLU A 58 16.54 12.77 -4.91
CA GLU A 58 15.89 14.01 -5.32
C GLU A 58 14.69 13.74 -6.24
N GLN A 59 14.83 12.77 -7.15
CA GLN A 59 13.72 12.34 -8.01
C GLN A 59 12.56 11.76 -7.18
N LEU A 60 12.86 10.97 -6.14
CA LEU A 60 11.84 10.41 -5.25
C LEU A 60 11.21 11.49 -4.36
N ASP A 61 12.02 12.37 -3.76
CA ASP A 61 11.56 13.49 -2.95
C ASP A 61 10.60 14.38 -3.76
N GLN A 62 10.93 14.65 -5.03
CA GLN A 62 10.09 15.41 -5.96
C GLN A 62 8.82 14.65 -6.35
N LEU A 63 8.91 13.32 -6.55
CA LEU A 63 7.78 12.48 -6.94
C LEU A 63 6.66 12.50 -5.89
N VAL A 64 7.02 12.41 -4.60
CA VAL A 64 6.04 12.29 -3.51
C VAL A 64 5.93 13.54 -2.63
N GLY A 65 6.74 14.57 -2.89
CA GLY A 65 6.72 15.84 -2.15
C GLY A 65 7.14 15.74 -0.69
N SER A 66 7.92 14.71 -0.33
CA SER A 66 8.27 14.39 1.06
C SER A 66 9.53 13.53 1.07
N SER A 67 10.38 13.67 2.09
CA SER A 67 11.58 12.83 2.26
C SER A 67 11.37 11.60 3.16
N HIS A 68 10.14 11.39 3.65
CA HIS A 68 9.78 10.29 4.56
C HIS A 68 9.69 8.91 3.86
N HIS A 69 9.81 8.85 2.54
CA HIS A 69 9.73 7.59 1.79
C HIS A 69 10.92 6.65 2.01
N GLN A 70 12.01 7.13 2.62
CA GLN A 70 13.19 6.34 2.92
C GLN A 70 13.74 5.60 1.69
N GLY A 71 13.70 6.23 0.53
CA GLY A 71 14.19 5.67 -0.74
C GLY A 71 13.36 4.51 -1.34
N LEU A 72 12.11 4.32 -0.91
CA LEU A 72 11.22 3.26 -1.42
C LEU A 72 9.83 3.83 -1.71
N VAL A 73 9.42 3.84 -2.97
CA VAL A 73 8.12 4.38 -3.41
C VAL A 73 7.49 3.39 -4.40
N ALA A 74 6.17 3.21 -4.33
CA ALA A 74 5.42 2.55 -5.38
C ALA A 74 4.33 3.47 -5.93
N GLU A 75 4.11 3.34 -7.22
CA GLU A 75 2.96 3.88 -7.93
C GLU A 75 1.88 2.82 -8.02
N CYS A 76 0.68 3.18 -7.57
CA CYS A 76 -0.42 2.26 -7.40
C CYS A 76 -1.70 2.76 -8.05
N SER A 77 -2.56 1.79 -8.37
CA SER A 77 -3.97 2.02 -8.61
C SER A 77 -4.59 2.72 -7.40
N LYS A 78 -5.52 3.64 -7.65
CA LYS A 78 -6.33 4.20 -6.58
C LYS A 78 -7.19 3.09 -5.96
N ILE A 79 -7.19 2.98 -4.63
CA ILE A 79 -8.11 2.08 -3.95
C ILE A 79 -9.53 2.65 -4.11
N PRO A 80 -10.46 1.92 -4.75
CA PRO A 80 -11.84 2.37 -4.84
C PRO A 80 -12.46 2.37 -3.45
N ALA A 81 -13.17 3.44 -3.11
CA ALA A 81 -14.03 3.42 -1.95
C ALA A 81 -15.16 2.41 -2.21
N LEU A 82 -15.47 1.57 -1.21
CA LEU A 82 -16.64 0.73 -1.28
C LEU A 82 -17.89 1.61 -1.08
N PRO A 83 -18.94 1.44 -1.89
CA PRO A 83 -20.21 2.12 -1.66
C PRO A 83 -20.89 1.54 -0.40
N ASP A 84 -21.77 2.31 0.23
CA ASP A 84 -22.54 1.86 1.40
C ASP A 84 -23.33 0.57 1.12
N SER A 85 -23.78 0.38 -0.11
CA SER A 85 -24.47 -0.83 -0.56
C SER A 85 -23.61 -2.10 -0.49
N ALA A 86 -22.27 -1.97 -0.42
CA ALA A 86 -21.38 -3.12 -0.26
C ALA A 86 -21.57 -3.79 1.11
N LEU A 87 -22.00 -3.06 2.14
CA LEU A 87 -22.22 -3.65 3.46
C LEU A 87 -23.25 -4.79 3.43
N ALA A 88 -24.34 -4.60 2.68
CA ALA A 88 -25.37 -5.63 2.52
C ALA A 88 -24.80 -6.92 1.92
N SER A 89 -23.86 -6.83 0.98
CA SER A 89 -23.22 -8.00 0.38
C SER A 89 -22.34 -8.80 1.35
N PHE A 90 -21.82 -8.15 2.40
CA PHE A 90 -21.08 -8.84 3.47
C PHE A 90 -22.01 -9.46 4.53
N LEU A 91 -23.29 -9.10 4.52
CA LEU A 91 -24.32 -9.60 5.44
C LEU A 91 -25.20 -10.69 4.81
N GLU A 92 -25.12 -10.88 3.49
CA GLU A 92 -25.74 -12.03 2.84
C GLU A 92 -25.23 -13.33 3.49
N PRO A 93 -26.07 -14.38 3.58
CA PRO A 93 -25.73 -15.60 4.30
C PRO A 93 -24.57 -16.34 3.62
N ALA A 94 -23.35 -15.91 3.92
CA ALA A 94 -22.16 -16.68 3.68
C ALA A 94 -22.12 -17.81 4.72
N GLU A 95 -21.60 -18.96 4.34
CA GLU A 95 -21.36 -20.11 5.23
C GLU A 95 -20.41 -19.78 6.42
N ASN A 96 -19.91 -18.55 6.52
CA ASN A 96 -18.90 -18.09 7.47
C ASN A 96 -19.45 -17.05 8.46
N LYS A 97 -19.00 -17.13 9.71
CA LYS A 97 -19.27 -16.12 10.74
C LYS A 97 -18.59 -14.80 10.38
N VAL A 98 -19.36 -13.72 10.33
CA VAL A 98 -18.85 -12.37 10.07
C VAL A 98 -18.58 -11.65 11.39
N PHE A 99 -17.45 -10.95 11.48
CA PHE A 99 -17.08 -10.11 12.62
C PHE A 99 -16.90 -8.67 12.14
N PHE A 100 -17.57 -7.73 12.81
CA PHE A 100 -17.53 -6.32 12.48
C PHE A 100 -16.98 -5.49 13.64
N LEU A 101 -16.17 -4.50 13.30
CA LEU A 101 -15.77 -3.41 14.19
C LEU A 101 -16.47 -2.12 13.74
N ILE A 102 -17.27 -1.53 14.62
CA ILE A 102 -17.94 -0.25 14.37
C ILE A 102 -17.15 0.84 15.08
N LEU A 103 -16.72 1.86 14.33
CA LEU A 103 -16.01 3.02 14.85
C LEU A 103 -16.93 4.24 14.78
N ASP A 104 -17.49 4.64 15.93
CA ASP A 104 -18.29 5.85 16.05
C ASP A 104 -17.44 7.01 16.59
N GLY A 105 -17.43 8.14 15.87
CA GLY A 105 -16.69 9.34 16.27
C GLY A 105 -15.15 9.30 16.14
N VAL A 106 -14.56 8.31 15.46
CA VAL A 106 -13.10 8.27 15.23
C VAL A 106 -12.72 9.21 14.09
N THR A 107 -12.03 10.31 14.41
CA THR A 107 -11.63 11.35 13.43
C THR A 107 -10.12 11.44 13.23
N ASP A 108 -9.32 10.93 14.16
CA ASP A 108 -7.84 10.93 14.06
C ASP A 108 -7.35 9.76 13.19
N PRO A 109 -6.63 10.02 12.07
CA PRO A 109 -6.05 8.97 11.23
C PRO A 109 -5.13 8.00 11.98
N HIS A 110 -4.44 8.46 13.03
CA HIS A 110 -3.58 7.59 13.81
C HIS A 110 -4.39 6.53 14.58
N ASN A 111 -5.49 6.94 15.22
CA ASN A 111 -6.39 6.04 15.94
C ASN A 111 -7.10 5.07 15.00
N LEU A 112 -7.57 5.57 13.85
CA LEU A 112 -8.14 4.71 12.80
C LEU A 112 -7.14 3.63 12.35
N GLY A 113 -5.89 4.03 12.10
CA GLY A 113 -4.82 3.10 11.72
C GLY A 113 -4.48 2.10 12.84
N ALA A 114 -4.57 2.48 14.11
CA ALA A 114 -4.39 1.56 15.23
C ALA A 114 -5.50 0.51 15.27
N CYS A 115 -6.76 0.92 15.15
CA CYS A 115 -7.91 0.00 15.10
C CYS A 115 -7.77 -1.03 13.98
N ILE A 116 -7.46 -0.58 12.75
CA ILE A 116 -7.32 -1.48 11.58
C ILE A 116 -6.18 -2.49 11.76
N ARG A 117 -5.12 -2.15 12.49
CA ARG A 117 -3.99 -3.08 12.75
C ARG A 117 -4.31 -4.13 13.81
N THR A 118 -5.32 -3.90 14.65
CA THR A 118 -5.67 -4.78 15.78
C THR A 118 -6.92 -5.60 15.53
N ALA A 119 -7.83 -5.10 14.68
CA ALA A 119 -9.11 -5.72 14.35
C ALA A 119 -8.99 -7.11 13.70
#